data_AF-A0A6I6RXL0-F1
#
_entry.id   AF-A0A6I6RXL0-F1
#
_cell.length_a   1.000
_cell.length_b   1.000
_cell.length_c   1.000
_cell.angle_alpha   90.00
_cell.angle_beta   90.00
_cell.angle_gamma   90.00
#
_symmetry.space_group_name_H-M   'P 1'
#
loop_
_entity.id
_entity.type
_entity.pdbx_description
1 polymer ?
#
loop_
_entity_poly.entity_id
_entity_poly.type
_entity_poly.pdbx_seq_one_letter_code
_entity_poly.pdbx_strand_id
1 'polypeptide(L)'
;MPVTTPPSARRHAVLAVTALAAALTLTTACGSNGSGHAAGTGSGTDNVQPAGQGSSDYGTGYGSTTSGYGGQAGGDSGKPAAAGKPAGALALHQSDTLGPVVTDAQGMTLYRFDKDTAKPPTSNCSGDCATTWPPVPADGATAPAGIAPDALGSVTRADGTKQLTIGGWPAYRFAKDTKPGDTKGHGVGGTWHALASDGTKAGTQQPGDVGVFAQPQLGKILVDGMGRTLYRFNKDSAWPMKFGCNDTCLDTWKPAKPADRSKLNGISPHLVSTVTRPDGTRQLAIDCWPVYWFTGDKQPGDINGQGKMGLWFAVSDNGKKNTKTPSGTSSSGAASGNTPSDTPSSDVTATPAY
;
A
#
# COMPACT_ATOMS: atom_id res chain seq x y z
N MET A 1 -65.27 16.80 83.18
CA MET A 1 -65.58 16.63 81.74
C MET A 1 -64.27 16.64 80.96
N PRO A 2 -63.88 15.56 80.28
CA PRO A 2 -62.94 15.66 79.18
C PRO A 2 -63.59 15.22 77.87
N VAL A 3 -63.41 16.09 76.89
CA VAL A 3 -63.95 16.06 75.53
C VAL A 3 -63.11 15.12 74.66
N THR A 4 -63.79 14.23 73.94
CA THR A 4 -63.26 13.45 72.81
C THR A 4 -63.21 14.28 71.52
N THR A 5 -62.14 14.18 70.72
CA THR A 5 -62.12 14.34 69.24
C THR A 5 -60.76 13.86 68.67
N PRO A 6 -60.64 13.52 67.35
CA PRO A 6 -60.04 12.27 66.85
C PRO A 6 -58.77 12.49 65.98
N PRO A 7 -58.13 11.45 65.39
CA PRO A 7 -56.84 11.59 64.72
C PRO A 7 -56.98 12.01 63.26
N SER A 8 -56.01 12.80 62.76
CA SER A 8 -55.94 13.21 61.35
C SER A 8 -54.58 12.89 60.73
N ALA A 9 -54.63 12.59 59.43
CA ALA A 9 -53.72 11.72 58.71
C ALA A 9 -52.39 12.36 58.25
N ARG A 10 -51.41 11.47 58.02
CA ARG A 10 -50.07 11.69 57.47
C ARG A 10 -50.09 12.36 56.08
N ARG A 11 -49.14 13.28 55.86
CA ARG A 11 -48.41 13.42 54.58
C ARG A 11 -46.96 13.83 54.88
N HIS A 12 -46.01 12.93 54.59
CA HIS A 12 -44.58 13.20 54.66
C HIS A 12 -44.15 14.00 53.42
N ALA A 13 -43.63 15.21 53.63
CA ALA A 13 -42.89 15.95 52.61
C ALA A 13 -41.42 15.55 52.69
N VAL A 14 -40.91 14.90 51.64
CA VAL A 14 -39.48 14.60 51.47
C VAL A 14 -38.85 15.78 50.72
N LEU A 15 -37.94 16.49 51.39
CA LEU A 15 -37.08 17.51 50.79
C LEU A 15 -35.99 16.82 49.97
N ALA A 16 -36.00 17.02 48.65
CA ALA A 16 -34.96 16.60 47.73
C ALA A 16 -33.78 17.59 47.78
N VAL A 17 -32.59 17.07 48.10
CA VAL A 17 -31.32 17.81 47.99
C VAL A 17 -30.84 17.71 46.54
N THR A 18 -30.79 18.84 45.83
CA THR A 18 -30.22 18.93 44.48
C THR A 18 -28.71 19.10 44.57
N ALA A 19 -27.97 18.06 44.19
CA ALA A 19 -26.53 18.15 43.94
C ALA A 19 -26.30 18.67 42.51
N LEU A 20 -25.72 19.86 42.39
CA LEU A 20 -25.21 20.42 41.13
C LEU A 20 -23.89 19.73 40.77
N ALA A 21 -23.92 18.79 39.82
CA ALA A 21 -22.73 18.27 39.18
C ALA A 21 -22.32 19.19 38.02
N ALA A 22 -21.18 19.86 38.17
CA ALA A 22 -20.54 20.63 37.11
C ALA A 22 -19.97 19.67 36.04
N ALA A 23 -20.54 19.72 34.83
CA ALA A 23 -20.02 19.01 33.67
C ALA A 23 -18.85 19.81 33.06
N LEU A 24 -17.63 19.40 33.38
CA LEU A 24 -16.41 19.89 32.75
C LEU A 24 -16.20 19.09 31.44
N THR A 25 -16.38 19.75 30.29
CA THR A 25 -16.13 19.13 28.97
C THR A 25 -14.63 19.02 28.73
N LEU A 26 -14.04 17.86 29.03
CA LEU A 26 -12.69 17.53 28.59
C LEU A 26 -12.70 17.06 27.13
N THR A 27 -12.18 17.89 26.24
CA THR A 27 -11.75 17.49 24.89
C THR A 27 -10.58 16.53 25.00
N THR A 28 -10.90 15.24 25.11
CA THR A 28 -9.89 14.19 25.23
C THR A 28 -9.41 13.81 23.84
N ALA A 29 -8.32 14.43 23.40
CA ALA A 29 -7.60 14.00 22.21
C ALA A 29 -6.92 12.65 22.49
N CYS A 30 -7.03 11.69 21.57
CA CYS A 30 -6.42 10.37 21.69
C CYS A 30 -4.87 10.45 21.65
N GLY A 31 -4.23 10.66 22.79
CA GLY A 31 -2.77 10.60 22.93
C GLY A 31 -2.35 10.30 24.35
N SER A 32 -1.76 9.12 24.58
CA SER A 32 -1.05 8.81 25.82
C SER A 32 0.30 8.19 25.45
N ASN A 33 1.35 8.99 25.59
CA ASN A 33 2.75 8.59 25.44
C ASN A 33 3.25 8.05 26.79
N GLY A 34 3.77 6.81 26.80
CA GLY A 34 4.51 6.29 27.94
C GLY A 34 6.00 6.59 27.77
N SER A 35 6.51 7.61 28.45
CA SER A 35 7.95 7.89 28.59
C SER A 35 8.41 7.56 30.00
N GLY A 36 9.18 6.47 30.14
CA GLY A 36 9.93 6.13 31.34
C GLY A 36 11.42 6.13 31.01
N HIS A 37 12.08 7.27 31.16
CA HIS A 37 13.55 7.35 31.24
C HIS A 37 13.93 7.26 32.71
N ALA A 38 14.64 6.20 33.10
CA ALA A 38 15.38 6.16 34.35
C ALA A 38 16.84 6.57 34.05
N ALA A 39 17.25 7.70 34.62
CA ALA A 39 18.62 8.15 34.64
C ALA A 39 19.42 7.32 35.66
N GLY A 40 20.55 6.77 35.23
CA GLY A 40 21.58 6.20 36.09
C GLY A 40 22.93 6.78 35.71
N THR A 41 23.42 7.71 36.53
CA THR A 41 24.76 8.27 36.47
C THR A 41 25.77 7.31 37.12
N GLY A 42 26.92 7.10 36.46
CA GLY A 42 28.05 6.37 37.02
C GLY A 42 29.32 6.64 36.21
N SER A 43 30.16 7.53 36.74
CA SER A 43 31.53 7.76 36.27
C SER A 43 32.43 6.57 36.61
N GLY A 44 33.38 6.26 35.71
CA GLY A 44 34.49 5.35 35.95
C GLY A 44 35.50 5.47 34.82
N THR A 45 36.52 6.30 35.03
CA THR A 45 37.76 6.35 34.26
C THR A 45 38.53 5.05 34.46
N ASP A 46 39.08 4.44 33.40
CA ASP A 46 40.36 3.73 33.46
C ASP A 46 40.97 3.57 32.06
N ASN A 47 42.15 4.18 31.89
CA ASN A 47 43.04 4.04 30.74
C ASN A 47 43.84 2.75 30.85
N VAL A 48 43.82 1.88 29.83
CA VAL A 48 44.97 1.02 29.48
C VAL A 48 45.00 0.74 27.96
N GLN A 49 46.05 1.19 27.30
CA GLN A 49 46.64 0.62 26.06
C GLN A 49 47.81 -0.28 26.52
N PRO A 50 48.18 -1.41 25.85
CA PRO A 50 49.11 -1.35 24.70
C PRO A 50 49.05 -2.51 23.65
N ALA A 51 49.49 -2.16 22.42
CA ALA A 51 50.44 -2.82 21.49
C ALA A 51 50.27 -4.25 20.88
N GLY A 52 50.62 -4.33 19.58
CA GLY A 52 51.28 -5.49 18.91
C GLY A 52 50.53 -6.06 17.70
N GLN A 53 50.75 -5.57 16.47
CA GLN A 53 51.64 -6.13 15.42
C GLN A 53 51.36 -7.57 14.94
N GLY A 54 51.19 -7.71 13.62
CA GLY A 54 51.24 -8.99 12.90
C GLY A 54 50.81 -8.85 11.44
N SER A 55 51.75 -8.53 10.55
CA SER A 55 51.61 -8.48 9.09
C SER A 55 52.09 -9.77 8.44
N SER A 56 51.44 -10.20 7.36
CA SER A 56 52.04 -10.97 6.25
C SER A 56 51.00 -11.04 5.12
N ASP A 57 51.17 -10.42 3.96
CA ASP A 57 52.13 -10.67 2.85
C ASP A 57 51.37 -11.30 1.66
N TYR A 58 51.96 -11.20 0.46
CA TYR A 58 51.49 -11.39 -0.90
C TYR A 58 50.87 -10.14 -1.53
N GLY A 59 51.50 -9.44 -2.48
CA GLY A 59 52.73 -9.73 -3.23
C GLY A 59 52.66 -8.88 -4.50
N THR A 60 53.56 -7.90 -4.63
CA THR A 60 53.68 -7.00 -5.78
C THR A 60 54.40 -7.70 -6.93
N GLY A 61 53.85 -7.60 -8.15
CA GLY A 61 54.55 -7.87 -9.39
C GLY A 61 54.42 -6.67 -10.33
N TYR A 62 55.44 -5.79 -10.32
CA TYR A 62 55.62 -4.73 -11.30
C TYR A 62 56.21 -5.31 -12.59
N GLY A 63 55.55 -5.04 -13.72
CA GLY A 63 56.11 -5.18 -15.07
C GLY A 63 56.00 -3.83 -15.78
N SER A 64 57.12 -3.12 -15.85
CA SER A 64 57.30 -1.86 -16.57
C SER A 64 57.61 -2.12 -18.04
N THR A 65 56.87 -1.49 -18.96
CA THR A 65 57.40 -1.04 -20.26
C THR A 65 56.73 0.28 -20.67
N THR A 66 57.49 1.36 -20.48
CA THR A 66 57.70 2.57 -21.29
C THR A 66 56.80 2.88 -22.51
N SER A 67 56.41 4.16 -22.55
CA SER A 67 56.15 5.08 -23.67
C SER A 67 54.77 5.16 -24.34
N GLY A 68 54.21 6.38 -24.33
CA GLY A 68 53.34 6.89 -25.40
C GLY A 68 52.26 7.88 -24.95
N TYR A 69 52.59 9.17 -24.86
CA TYR A 69 51.60 10.27 -24.93
C TYR A 69 50.95 10.30 -26.33
N GLY A 70 49.64 10.55 -26.42
CA GLY A 70 48.98 10.96 -27.68
C GLY A 70 47.57 10.40 -27.83
N GLY A 71 46.58 11.29 -27.87
CA GLY A 71 45.16 10.92 -27.90
C GLY A 71 44.69 10.27 -29.20
N GLN A 72 43.54 9.60 -29.10
CA GLN A 72 42.53 9.63 -30.16
C GLN A 72 41.19 9.20 -29.54
N ALA A 73 40.18 10.04 -29.73
CA ALA A 73 38.78 9.66 -29.56
C ALA A 73 38.45 8.53 -30.55
N GLY A 74 38.03 7.37 -30.04
CA GLY A 74 37.52 6.26 -30.82
C GLY A 74 36.44 5.59 -30.00
N GLY A 75 35.18 5.81 -30.39
CA GLY A 75 34.02 5.27 -29.71
C GLY A 75 34.06 3.74 -29.72
N ASP A 76 34.13 3.15 -28.53
CA ASP A 76 33.58 1.83 -28.31
C ASP A 76 32.05 2.00 -28.27
N SER A 77 31.43 1.95 -29.44
CA SER A 77 30.00 1.69 -29.55
C SER A 77 29.78 0.28 -29.01
N GLY A 78 29.62 0.24 -27.69
CA GLY A 78 29.57 -0.97 -26.89
C GLY A 78 28.64 -2.00 -27.50
N LYS A 79 29.12 -3.24 -27.50
CA LYS A 79 28.33 -4.44 -27.81
C LYS A 79 26.92 -4.28 -27.21
N PRO A 80 25.84 -4.40 -28.02
CA PRO A 80 24.48 -4.30 -27.51
C PRO A 80 24.32 -5.26 -26.32
N ALA A 81 23.78 -4.76 -25.21
CA ALA A 81 23.31 -5.66 -24.15
C ALA A 81 22.41 -6.71 -24.81
N ALA A 82 22.64 -7.99 -24.51
CA ALA A 82 21.79 -9.05 -25.04
C ALA A 82 20.34 -8.70 -24.70
N ALA A 83 19.50 -8.52 -25.73
CA ALA A 83 18.12 -8.09 -25.54
C ALA A 83 17.43 -9.09 -24.61
N GLY A 84 17.14 -8.64 -23.38
CA GLY A 84 16.41 -9.45 -22.41
C GLY A 84 15.05 -9.86 -22.98
N LYS A 85 14.41 -10.85 -22.38
CA LYS A 85 13.02 -11.15 -22.76
C LYS A 85 12.13 -9.95 -22.40
N PRO A 86 11.13 -9.58 -23.22
CA PRO A 86 10.10 -8.62 -22.84
C PRO A 86 9.51 -8.91 -21.45
N ALA A 87 9.01 -7.89 -20.76
CA ALA A 87 8.37 -8.07 -19.47
C ALA A 87 7.00 -8.76 -19.57
N GLY A 88 6.30 -8.58 -20.69
CA GLY A 88 4.92 -9.05 -20.83
C GLY A 88 3.96 -8.33 -19.87
N ALA A 89 2.88 -9.01 -19.50
CA ALA A 89 1.97 -8.51 -18.47
C ALA A 89 2.68 -8.48 -17.11
N LEU A 90 2.94 -7.28 -16.61
CA LEU A 90 3.47 -7.10 -15.26
C LEU A 90 2.44 -7.56 -14.23
N ALA A 91 2.89 -7.82 -13.00
CA ALA A 91 2.02 -8.12 -11.87
C ALA A 91 2.57 -7.49 -10.57
N LEU A 92 1.72 -7.41 -9.55
CA LEU A 92 2.14 -7.16 -8.17
C LEU A 92 2.18 -8.48 -7.42
N HIS A 93 3.38 -8.92 -7.06
CA HIS A 93 3.61 -10.10 -6.24
C HIS A 93 3.80 -9.69 -4.79
N GLN A 94 3.20 -10.44 -3.86
CA GLN A 94 3.37 -10.17 -2.44
C GLN A 94 4.61 -10.90 -1.91
N SER A 95 5.66 -10.14 -1.59
CA SER A 95 6.82 -10.65 -0.87
C SER A 95 6.55 -10.62 0.64
N ASP A 96 6.87 -11.72 1.32
CA ASP A 96 6.74 -11.83 2.78
C ASP A 96 7.58 -10.79 3.53
N THR A 97 8.71 -10.38 2.93
CA THR A 97 9.66 -9.46 3.56
C THR A 97 9.60 -8.06 3.00
N LEU A 98 9.09 -7.83 1.79
CA LEU A 98 9.14 -6.53 1.10
C LEU A 98 7.76 -5.94 0.78
N GLY A 99 6.69 -6.64 1.15
CA GLY A 99 5.36 -6.27 0.71
C GLY A 99 5.18 -6.43 -0.80
N PRO A 100 4.35 -5.60 -1.44
CA PRO A 100 4.11 -5.65 -2.88
C PRO A 100 5.35 -5.31 -3.69
N VAL A 101 5.74 -6.19 -4.60
CA VAL A 101 6.83 -5.96 -5.57
C VAL A 101 6.31 -6.14 -6.99
N VAL A 102 6.86 -5.37 -7.93
CA VAL A 102 6.56 -5.56 -9.35
C VAL A 102 7.29 -6.79 -9.88
N THR A 103 6.58 -7.65 -10.59
CA THR A 103 7.13 -8.80 -11.32
C THR A 103 6.78 -8.73 -12.81
N ASP A 104 7.56 -9.41 -13.63
CA ASP A 104 7.22 -9.66 -15.03
C ASP A 104 6.19 -10.81 -15.20
N ALA A 105 5.84 -11.14 -16.44
CA ALA A 105 4.88 -12.19 -16.78
C ALA A 105 5.33 -13.60 -16.37
N GLN A 106 6.62 -13.79 -16.10
CA GLN A 106 7.20 -15.03 -15.56
C GLN A 106 7.25 -15.01 -14.03
N GLY A 107 6.80 -13.92 -13.38
CA GLY A 107 6.85 -13.74 -11.94
C GLY A 107 8.23 -13.39 -11.40
N MET A 108 9.19 -13.01 -12.25
CA MET A 108 10.51 -12.55 -11.82
C MET A 108 10.42 -11.12 -11.30
N THR A 109 10.97 -10.85 -10.12
CA THR A 109 10.96 -9.49 -9.54
C THR A 109 11.77 -8.52 -10.38
N LEU A 110 11.20 -7.32 -10.55
CA LEU A 110 11.87 -6.21 -11.21
C LEU A 110 12.49 -5.28 -10.16
N TYR A 111 13.64 -4.70 -10.51
CA TYR A 111 14.47 -3.91 -9.62
C TYR A 111 14.78 -2.54 -10.21
N ARG A 112 15.08 -1.59 -9.33
CA ARG A 112 15.63 -0.26 -9.63
C ARG A 112 17.02 -0.11 -9.03
N PHE A 113 17.81 0.75 -9.67
CA PHE A 113 19.16 1.09 -9.24
C PHE A 113 19.20 2.52 -8.70
N ASP A 114 19.77 2.72 -7.51
CA ASP A 114 19.84 4.05 -6.88
C ASP A 114 20.76 5.04 -7.61
N LYS A 115 21.67 4.55 -8.46
CA LYS A 115 22.49 5.43 -9.31
C LYS A 115 21.77 5.88 -10.58
N ASP A 116 20.56 5.39 -10.86
CA ASP A 116 19.75 5.87 -11.97
C ASP A 116 18.97 7.14 -11.60
N THR A 117 18.38 7.80 -12.60
CA THR A 117 17.48 8.94 -12.37
C THR A 117 16.11 8.66 -12.94
N ALA A 118 15.06 9.18 -12.29
CA ALA A 118 13.68 9.05 -12.76
C ALA A 118 13.19 10.22 -13.62
N LYS A 119 13.79 11.41 -13.47
CA LYS A 119 13.38 12.65 -14.15
C LYS A 119 14.60 13.52 -14.49
N PRO A 120 15.04 13.58 -15.76
CA PRO A 120 14.66 12.65 -16.83
C PRO A 120 15.09 11.20 -16.48
N PRO A 121 14.39 10.18 -17.01
CA PRO A 121 14.83 8.80 -16.88
C PRO A 121 16.24 8.60 -17.45
N THR A 122 17.17 8.08 -16.66
CA THR A 122 18.54 7.74 -17.11
C THR A 122 19.00 6.45 -16.45
N SER A 123 19.50 5.51 -17.26
CA SER A 123 20.13 4.27 -16.79
C SER A 123 21.65 4.40 -16.78
N ASN A 124 22.27 4.13 -15.63
CA ASN A 124 23.71 4.12 -15.40
C ASN A 124 24.30 2.70 -15.29
N CYS A 125 23.48 1.65 -15.42
CA CYS A 125 23.97 0.27 -15.43
C CYS A 125 24.24 -0.21 -16.87
N SER A 126 25.51 -0.36 -17.25
CA SER A 126 25.98 -0.85 -18.55
C SER A 126 27.13 -1.86 -18.40
N GLY A 127 27.56 -2.51 -19.49
CA GLY A 127 28.65 -3.48 -19.47
C GLY A 127 28.41 -4.63 -18.49
N ASP A 128 29.37 -4.93 -17.62
CA ASP A 128 29.29 -5.99 -16.63
C ASP A 128 28.13 -5.81 -15.64
N CYS A 129 27.76 -4.55 -15.35
CA CYS A 129 26.57 -4.28 -14.55
C CYS A 129 25.33 -4.90 -15.21
N ALA A 130 25.16 -4.69 -16.52
CA ALA A 130 24.02 -5.20 -17.29
C ALA A 130 24.05 -6.73 -17.46
N THR A 131 25.18 -7.39 -17.20
CA THR A 131 25.24 -8.87 -17.15
C THR A 131 24.66 -9.40 -15.84
N THR A 132 24.92 -8.72 -14.72
CA THR A 132 24.37 -9.09 -13.40
C THR A 132 22.92 -8.59 -13.23
N TRP A 133 22.62 -7.45 -13.83
CA TRP A 133 21.35 -6.76 -13.79
C TRP A 133 20.81 -6.54 -15.19
N PRO A 134 20.30 -7.58 -15.86
CA PRO A 134 19.80 -7.45 -17.23
C PRO A 134 18.71 -6.37 -17.34
N PRO A 135 18.89 -5.36 -18.22
CA PRO A 135 17.85 -4.38 -18.50
C PRO A 135 16.58 -5.06 -19.02
N VAL A 136 15.42 -4.62 -18.56
CA VAL A 136 14.14 -5.09 -19.08
C VAL A 136 13.78 -4.29 -20.33
N PRO A 137 13.57 -4.92 -21.50
CA PRO A 137 13.13 -4.19 -22.69
C PRO A 137 11.79 -3.49 -22.47
N ALA A 138 11.61 -2.31 -23.08
CA ALA A 138 10.36 -1.55 -22.98
C ALA A 138 9.18 -2.20 -23.73
N ASP A 139 9.47 -2.95 -24.79
CA ASP A 139 8.43 -3.50 -25.67
C ASP A 139 7.60 -4.58 -24.97
N GLY A 140 6.29 -4.57 -25.23
CA GLY A 140 5.37 -5.62 -24.78
C GLY A 140 5.04 -5.60 -23.28
N ALA A 141 5.50 -4.59 -22.53
CA ALA A 141 5.10 -4.42 -21.13
C ALA A 141 3.68 -3.85 -21.03
N THR A 142 2.82 -4.47 -20.22
CA THR A 142 1.49 -3.93 -19.89
C THR A 142 1.33 -3.79 -18.38
N ALA A 143 0.65 -2.73 -17.94
CA ALA A 143 0.40 -2.47 -16.53
C ALA A 143 -0.65 -3.45 -15.97
N PRO A 144 -0.43 -4.07 -14.80
CA PRO A 144 -1.49 -4.78 -14.09
C PRO A 144 -2.42 -3.79 -13.39
N ALA A 145 -3.49 -4.32 -12.79
CA ALA A 145 -4.19 -3.61 -11.73
C ALA A 145 -3.19 -3.13 -10.66
N GLY A 146 -3.28 -1.85 -10.28
CA GLY A 146 -2.42 -1.24 -9.27
C GLY A 146 -1.13 -0.56 -9.77
N ILE A 147 -0.72 -0.71 -11.03
CA ILE A 147 0.26 0.21 -11.65
C ILE A 147 -0.51 1.16 -12.55
N ALA A 148 -0.27 2.46 -12.38
CA ALA A 148 -0.91 3.44 -13.25
C ALA A 148 -0.36 3.30 -14.68
N PRO A 149 -1.21 3.26 -15.73
CA PRO A 149 -0.71 3.10 -17.10
C PRO A 149 0.30 4.18 -17.51
N ASP A 150 0.16 5.39 -16.98
CA ASP A 150 1.07 6.52 -17.18
C ASP A 150 2.37 6.45 -16.34
N ALA A 151 2.44 5.53 -15.37
CA ALA A 151 3.68 5.22 -14.67
C ALA A 151 4.62 4.37 -15.55
N LEU A 152 4.10 3.66 -16.55
CA LEU A 152 4.94 2.92 -17.50
C LEU A 152 5.52 3.87 -18.54
N GLY A 153 6.81 3.73 -18.79
CA GLY A 153 7.52 4.50 -19.80
C GLY A 153 8.71 3.73 -20.37
N SER A 154 9.59 4.48 -21.04
CA SER A 154 10.84 3.94 -21.53
C SER A 154 11.98 4.94 -21.43
N VAL A 155 13.20 4.43 -21.35
CA VAL A 155 14.44 5.19 -21.48
C VAL A 155 15.26 4.60 -22.62
N THR A 156 15.81 5.47 -23.49
CA THR A 156 16.83 5.06 -24.45
C THR A 156 18.17 5.02 -23.74
N ARG A 157 18.79 3.84 -23.69
CA ARG A 157 20.10 3.62 -23.08
C ARG A 157 21.21 4.14 -24.00
N ALA A 158 22.42 4.28 -23.44
CA ALA A 158 23.60 4.72 -24.19
C ALA A 158 23.97 3.78 -25.36
N ASP A 159 23.60 2.50 -25.25
CA ASP A 159 23.76 1.47 -26.29
C ASP A 159 22.66 1.51 -27.37
N GLY A 160 21.72 2.47 -27.30
CA GLY A 160 20.61 2.65 -28.24
C GLY A 160 19.38 1.78 -27.96
N THR A 161 19.45 0.83 -27.02
CA THR A 161 18.31 -0.03 -26.68
C THR A 161 17.29 0.71 -25.81
N LYS A 162 16.00 0.32 -25.90
CA LYS A 162 14.93 0.86 -25.06
C LYS A 162 14.67 -0.02 -23.85
N GLN A 163 14.75 0.58 -22.67
CA GLN A 163 14.51 -0.08 -21.39
C GLN A 163 13.20 0.40 -20.77
N LEU A 164 12.43 -0.52 -20.20
CA LEU A 164 11.20 -0.24 -19.45
C LEU A 164 11.51 0.69 -18.27
N THR A 165 10.66 1.68 -18.04
CA THR A 165 10.64 2.46 -16.81
C THR A 165 9.31 2.33 -16.08
N ILE A 166 9.35 2.35 -14.75
CA ILE A 166 8.17 2.39 -13.88
C ILE A 166 8.33 3.59 -12.96
N GLY A 167 7.38 4.53 -12.98
CA GLY A 167 7.50 5.81 -12.27
C GLY A 167 8.72 6.62 -12.71
N GLY A 168 9.20 6.40 -13.95
CA GLY A 168 10.43 6.98 -14.49
C GLY A 168 11.72 6.23 -14.13
N TRP A 169 11.71 5.27 -13.20
CA TRP A 169 12.90 4.50 -12.83
C TRP A 169 13.16 3.35 -13.82
N PRO A 170 14.39 3.18 -14.35
CA PRO A 170 14.73 2.05 -15.21
C PRO A 170 14.59 0.70 -14.50
N ALA A 171 13.93 -0.25 -15.16
CA ALA A 171 13.65 -1.58 -14.60
C ALA A 171 14.69 -2.62 -15.04
N TYR A 172 15.15 -3.43 -14.10
CA TYR A 172 16.13 -4.50 -14.30
C TYR A 172 15.61 -5.81 -13.74
N ARG A 173 16.09 -6.94 -14.28
CA ARG A 173 16.05 -8.23 -13.61
C ARG A 173 17.34 -8.47 -12.85
N PHE A 174 17.36 -9.47 -11.97
CA PHE A 174 18.57 -9.91 -11.29
C PHE A 174 18.98 -11.31 -11.75
N ALA A 175 20.22 -11.48 -12.21
CA ALA A 175 20.68 -12.74 -12.80
C ALA A 175 20.68 -13.95 -11.83
N LYS A 176 20.68 -13.70 -10.51
CA LYS A 176 20.64 -14.76 -9.49
C LYS A 176 19.22 -15.11 -9.00
N ASP A 177 18.21 -14.38 -9.48
CA ASP A 177 16.82 -14.80 -9.30
C ASP A 177 16.53 -15.90 -10.32
N THR A 178 16.12 -17.06 -9.81
CA THR A 178 15.97 -18.30 -10.60
C THR A 178 14.54 -18.83 -10.58
N LYS A 179 13.71 -18.28 -9.69
CA LYS A 179 12.33 -18.70 -9.49
C LYS A 179 11.42 -17.47 -9.40
N PRO A 180 10.14 -17.60 -9.80
CA PRO A 180 9.13 -16.58 -9.54
C PRO A 180 9.09 -16.20 -8.06
N GLY A 181 9.02 -14.91 -7.77
CA GLY A 181 9.01 -14.37 -6.40
C GLY A 181 10.36 -14.32 -5.69
N ASP A 182 11.46 -14.79 -6.31
CA ASP A 182 12.80 -14.54 -5.78
C ASP A 182 13.04 -13.02 -5.69
N THR A 183 13.47 -12.55 -4.51
CA THR A 183 13.78 -11.14 -4.25
C THR A 183 15.26 -10.93 -3.89
N LYS A 184 16.15 -11.82 -4.34
CA LYS A 184 17.56 -11.88 -3.88
C LYS A 184 18.38 -10.67 -4.30
N GLY A 185 17.91 -9.91 -5.29
CA GLY A 185 18.52 -8.66 -5.71
C GLY A 185 18.27 -7.51 -4.73
N HIS A 186 17.26 -7.62 -3.87
CA HIS A 186 16.93 -6.54 -2.95
C HIS A 186 18.07 -6.34 -1.93
N GLY A 187 18.51 -5.10 -1.77
CA GLY A 187 19.59 -4.71 -0.86
C GLY A 187 21.00 -5.01 -1.36
N VAL A 188 21.18 -5.63 -2.54
CA VAL A 188 22.52 -5.90 -3.09
C VAL A 188 23.30 -4.60 -3.23
N GLY A 189 24.49 -4.55 -2.62
CA GLY A 189 25.34 -3.36 -2.60
C GLY A 189 24.72 -2.11 -1.96
N GLY A 190 23.59 -2.24 -1.25
CA GLY A 190 22.84 -1.10 -0.68
C GLY A 190 22.17 -0.18 -1.70
N THR A 191 22.31 -0.47 -3.00
CA THR A 191 21.87 0.41 -4.10
C THR A 191 20.81 -0.21 -4.98
N TRP A 192 20.53 -1.51 -4.83
CA TRP A 192 19.55 -2.24 -5.63
C TRP A 192 18.31 -2.56 -4.80
N HIS A 193 17.14 -2.26 -5.35
CA HIS A 193 15.88 -2.40 -4.63
C HIS A 193 14.81 -2.96 -5.56
N ALA A 194 14.02 -3.92 -5.06
CA ALA A 194 12.81 -4.34 -5.76
C ALA A 194 11.90 -3.12 -6.01
N LEU A 195 11.27 -3.08 -7.17
CA LEU A 195 10.37 -2.00 -7.58
C LEU A 195 9.00 -2.15 -6.89
N ALA A 196 8.50 -1.05 -6.33
CA ALA A 196 7.09 -0.90 -5.99
C ALA A 196 6.27 -0.44 -7.22
N SER A 197 4.94 -0.47 -7.10
CA SER A 197 4.01 -0.15 -8.20
C SER A 197 4.16 1.26 -8.78
N ASP A 198 4.67 2.20 -8.00
CA ASP A 198 4.90 3.60 -8.38
C ASP A 198 6.35 3.89 -8.81
N GLY A 199 7.18 2.86 -8.95
CA GLY A 199 8.60 3.00 -9.27
C GLY A 199 9.51 3.24 -8.07
N THR A 200 8.96 3.42 -6.86
CA THR A 200 9.77 3.58 -5.65
C THR A 200 10.38 2.26 -5.19
N LYS A 201 11.14 2.30 -4.09
CA LYS A 201 11.72 1.10 -3.47
C LYS A 201 10.59 0.35 -2.76
N ALA A 202 10.41 -0.92 -3.08
CA ALA A 202 9.62 -1.81 -2.23
C ALA A 202 10.31 -1.97 -0.86
N GLY A 203 9.56 -2.22 0.21
CA GLY A 203 10.08 -2.11 1.57
C GLY A 203 9.34 -2.92 2.62
N THR A 204 10.04 -3.22 3.71
CA THR A 204 9.63 -4.19 4.73
C THR A 204 8.32 -3.81 5.42
N GLN A 205 7.24 -4.48 5.06
CA GLN A 205 5.96 -4.24 5.67
C GLN A 205 5.60 -5.43 6.57
N GLN A 206 5.98 -5.30 7.84
CA GLN A 206 5.65 -6.28 8.87
C GLN A 206 4.18 -6.14 9.31
N PRO A 207 3.63 -7.15 10.03
CA PRO A 207 2.21 -7.18 10.35
C PRO A 207 1.77 -5.98 11.22
N GLY A 208 1.18 -4.98 10.53
CA GLY A 208 0.47 -3.86 11.13
C GLY A 208 1.06 -2.49 10.80
N ASP A 209 1.06 -1.99 9.56
CA ASP A 209 1.69 -0.66 9.34
C ASP A 209 1.11 0.28 8.29
N VAL A 210 -0.07 0.00 7.74
CA VAL A 210 -0.87 0.99 6.95
C VAL A 210 -0.06 1.92 6.04
N GLY A 211 0.10 1.51 4.77
CA GLY A 211 0.73 2.33 3.74
C GLY A 211 -0.28 3.10 2.90
N VAL A 212 0.19 4.14 2.23
CA VAL A 212 -0.52 4.78 1.12
C VAL A 212 -0.12 4.10 -0.20
N PHE A 213 -1.11 3.66 -0.97
CA PHE A 213 -0.95 3.09 -2.29
C PHE A 213 -1.63 3.99 -3.34
N ALA A 214 -0.92 4.33 -4.41
CA ALA A 214 -1.48 5.08 -5.53
C ALA A 214 -2.30 4.17 -6.46
N GLN A 215 -3.61 4.06 -6.22
CA GLN A 215 -4.51 3.28 -7.06
C GLN A 215 -4.94 4.05 -8.31
N PRO A 216 -4.82 3.47 -9.52
CA PRO A 216 -5.15 4.19 -10.76
C PRO A 216 -6.62 4.67 -10.82
N GLN A 217 -7.55 3.88 -10.30
CA GLN A 217 -8.99 4.19 -10.36
C GLN A 217 -9.48 5.04 -9.19
N LEU A 218 -8.82 4.97 -8.02
CA LEU A 218 -9.28 5.61 -6.80
C LEU A 218 -8.38 6.78 -6.34
N GLY A 219 -7.17 6.89 -6.87
CA GLY A 219 -6.11 7.76 -6.33
C GLY A 219 -5.42 7.11 -5.12
N LYS A 220 -4.91 7.92 -4.21
CA LYS A 220 -4.24 7.43 -3.00
C LYS A 220 -5.24 6.75 -2.06
N ILE A 221 -5.03 5.47 -1.79
CA ILE A 221 -5.79 4.66 -0.84
C ILE A 221 -4.88 4.11 0.26
N LEU A 222 -5.46 3.63 1.35
CA LEU A 222 -4.74 2.93 2.39
C LEU A 222 -4.71 1.44 2.12
N VAL A 223 -3.56 0.82 2.36
CA VAL A 223 -3.34 -0.62 2.30
C VAL A 223 -2.71 -1.10 3.59
N ASP A 224 -2.99 -2.33 4.00
CA ASP A 224 -2.34 -2.91 5.18
C ASP A 224 -0.90 -3.36 4.92
N GLY A 225 -0.28 -3.98 5.93
CA GLY A 225 1.05 -4.60 5.87
C GLY A 225 1.28 -5.56 4.71
N MET A 226 0.22 -6.06 4.08
CA MET A 226 0.28 -7.00 2.98
C MET A 226 -0.12 -6.35 1.64
N GLY A 227 -0.20 -5.02 1.58
CA GLY A 227 -0.67 -4.30 0.40
C GLY A 227 -2.16 -4.49 0.12
N ARG A 228 -2.95 -5.07 1.03
CA ARG A 228 -4.38 -5.28 0.82
C ARG A 228 -5.13 -4.00 1.10
N THR A 229 -6.03 -3.61 0.20
CA THR A 229 -6.83 -2.40 0.36
C THR A 229 -7.61 -2.42 1.66
N LEU A 230 -7.54 -1.32 2.40
CA LEU A 230 -8.31 -1.11 3.61
C LEU A 230 -9.65 -0.47 3.27
N TYR A 231 -10.71 -1.08 3.78
CA TYR A 231 -12.09 -0.68 3.57
C TYR A 231 -12.76 -0.29 4.88
N ARG A 232 -13.66 0.67 4.77
CA ARG A 232 -14.63 1.02 5.81
C ARG A 232 -16.02 0.53 5.44
N PHE A 233 -16.79 0.18 6.45
CA PHE A 233 -18.17 -0.29 6.31
C PHE A 233 -19.16 0.79 6.74
N ASN A 234 -20.13 1.13 5.90
CA ASN A 234 -21.11 2.18 6.21
C ASN A 234 -22.07 1.83 7.35
N LYS A 235 -22.17 0.57 7.77
CA LYS A 235 -22.97 0.19 8.97
C LYS A 235 -22.18 0.29 10.27
N ASP A 236 -20.88 0.57 10.22
CA ASP A 236 -20.10 0.92 11.41
C ASP A 236 -20.35 2.38 11.79
N SER A 237 -19.83 2.83 12.94
CA SER A 237 -19.85 4.24 13.33
C SER A 237 -18.51 4.71 13.89
N ALA A 238 -18.22 6.01 13.73
CA ALA A 238 -16.94 6.60 14.14
C ALA A 238 -16.79 6.76 15.65
N TRP A 239 -17.85 7.22 16.34
CA TRP A 239 -17.82 7.38 17.79
C TRP A 239 -19.23 7.42 18.41
N PRO A 240 -19.48 6.71 19.53
CA PRO A 240 -18.67 5.58 19.97
C PRO A 240 -18.56 4.55 18.84
N MET A 241 -17.41 3.90 18.70
CA MET A 241 -17.21 2.96 17.59
C MET A 241 -18.18 1.79 17.74
N LYS A 242 -19.05 1.60 16.74
CA LYS A 242 -19.95 0.46 16.66
C LYS A 242 -19.60 -0.37 15.44
N PHE A 243 -19.73 -1.68 15.60
CA PHE A 243 -19.45 -2.65 14.56
C PHE A 243 -20.77 -3.19 14.03
N GLY A 244 -21.09 -2.85 12.79
CA GLY A 244 -22.18 -3.48 12.03
C GLY A 244 -21.79 -4.83 11.45
N CYS A 245 -20.50 -5.19 11.47
CA CYS A 245 -20.00 -6.48 11.01
C CYS A 245 -19.39 -7.32 12.14
N ASN A 246 -20.16 -8.25 12.71
CA ASN A 246 -19.74 -9.14 13.80
C ASN A 246 -19.90 -10.65 13.51
N ASP A 247 -20.56 -11.02 12.41
CA ASP A 247 -20.93 -12.42 12.13
C ASP A 247 -20.45 -12.84 10.72
N THR A 248 -21.32 -13.40 9.88
CA THR A 248 -21.00 -13.96 8.55
C THR A 248 -20.29 -13.00 7.60
N CYS A 249 -20.46 -11.69 7.77
CA CYS A 249 -19.69 -10.70 7.02
C CYS A 249 -18.18 -10.87 7.25
N LEU A 250 -17.74 -11.35 8.42
CA LEU A 250 -16.34 -11.59 8.77
C LEU A 250 -15.73 -12.77 8.01
N ASP A 251 -16.53 -13.63 7.38
CA ASP A 251 -16.00 -14.67 6.49
C ASP A 251 -15.32 -14.06 5.26
N THR A 252 -15.81 -12.89 4.84
CA THR A 252 -15.42 -12.19 3.62
C THR A 252 -14.66 -10.88 3.89
N TRP A 253 -15.01 -10.19 4.97
CA TRP A 253 -14.47 -8.90 5.38
C TRP A 253 -13.73 -9.05 6.69
N LYS A 254 -12.43 -9.24 6.58
CA LYS A 254 -11.62 -9.61 7.73
C LYS A 254 -11.16 -8.33 8.44
N PRO A 255 -11.29 -8.23 9.77
CA PRO A 255 -10.78 -7.10 10.53
C PRO A 255 -9.29 -6.88 10.23
N ALA A 256 -8.91 -5.64 9.93
CA ALA A 256 -7.51 -5.30 9.76
C ALA A 256 -6.81 -5.31 11.12
N LYS A 257 -5.61 -5.90 11.18
CA LYS A 257 -4.83 -6.00 12.41
C LYS A 257 -4.35 -4.62 12.87
N PRO A 258 -4.24 -4.36 14.19
CA PRO A 258 -3.69 -3.11 14.73
C PRO A 258 -2.36 -2.74 14.07
N ALA A 259 -2.13 -1.43 13.94
CA ALA A 259 -0.90 -0.92 13.35
C ALA A 259 0.03 -0.25 14.36
N ASP A 260 1.32 -0.39 14.14
CA ASP A 260 2.38 0.34 14.84
C ASP A 260 2.45 1.75 14.27
N ARG A 261 2.41 2.78 15.11
CA ARG A 261 2.46 4.16 14.62
C ARG A 261 3.86 4.56 14.12
N SER A 262 4.89 3.79 14.49
CA SER A 262 6.27 4.07 14.13
C SER A 262 6.66 3.61 12.72
N LYS A 263 5.84 2.78 12.06
CA LYS A 263 6.19 2.20 10.75
C LYS A 263 5.10 2.45 9.68
N LEU A 264 4.37 3.55 9.85
CA LEU A 264 3.44 4.11 8.86
C LEU A 264 4.16 4.69 7.64
N ASN A 265 3.61 4.47 6.45
CA ASN A 265 4.13 5.04 5.21
C ASN A 265 3.08 5.94 4.52
N GLY A 266 3.30 7.25 4.54
CA GLY A 266 2.47 8.22 3.82
C GLY A 266 1.14 8.58 4.47
N ILE A 267 0.78 7.97 5.60
CA ILE A 267 -0.40 8.31 6.42
C ILE A 267 0.03 9.02 7.70
N SER A 268 -0.79 9.96 8.18
CA SER A 268 -0.50 10.64 9.44
C SER A 268 -0.81 9.78 10.67
N PRO A 269 0.10 9.67 11.66
CA PRO A 269 -0.09 8.84 12.85
C PRO A 269 -1.32 9.17 13.70
N HIS A 270 -1.83 10.40 13.63
CA HIS A 270 -3.02 10.82 14.38
C HIS A 270 -4.32 10.17 13.89
N LEU A 271 -4.35 9.71 12.63
CA LEU A 271 -5.51 9.00 12.08
C LEU A 271 -5.54 7.54 12.54
N VAL A 272 -4.41 6.98 12.98
CA VAL A 272 -4.27 5.56 13.29
C VAL A 272 -4.58 5.28 14.75
N SER A 273 -5.53 4.40 15.02
CA SER A 273 -5.90 3.98 16.37
C SER A 273 -6.22 2.48 16.41
N THR A 274 -6.39 1.94 17.61
CA THR A 274 -6.85 0.56 17.82
C THR A 274 -8.16 0.57 18.57
N VAL A 275 -9.09 -0.28 18.15
CA VAL A 275 -10.36 -0.51 18.82
C VAL A 275 -10.45 -1.96 19.28
N THR A 276 -11.04 -2.19 20.44
CA THR A 276 -11.40 -3.54 20.92
C THR A 276 -12.80 -3.88 20.45
N ARG A 277 -12.93 -5.02 19.78
CA ARG A 277 -14.21 -5.56 19.30
C ARG A 277 -15.00 -6.21 20.45
N PRO A 278 -16.31 -6.46 20.29
CA PRO A 278 -17.11 -7.16 21.30
C PRO A 278 -16.60 -8.56 21.66
N ASP A 279 -15.94 -9.23 20.71
CA ASP A 279 -15.30 -10.54 20.90
C ASP A 279 -13.94 -10.47 21.64
N GLY A 280 -13.51 -9.27 22.07
CA GLY A 280 -12.24 -9.03 22.77
C GLY A 280 -11.02 -8.89 21.85
N THR A 281 -11.15 -9.16 20.55
CA THR A 281 -10.05 -9.00 19.60
C THR A 281 -9.79 -7.51 19.29
N ARG A 282 -8.56 -7.20 18.89
CA ARG A 282 -8.14 -5.83 18.57
C ARG A 282 -8.16 -5.63 17.05
N GLN A 283 -8.71 -4.52 16.61
CA GLN A 283 -8.82 -4.13 15.20
C GLN A 283 -8.23 -2.74 14.97
N LEU A 284 -7.63 -2.54 13.80
CA LEU A 284 -7.22 -1.22 13.32
C LEU A 284 -8.44 -0.31 13.09
N ALA A 285 -8.33 0.93 13.53
CA ALA A 285 -9.25 1.99 13.17
C ALA A 285 -8.49 3.16 12.55
N ILE A 286 -9.02 3.70 11.45
CA ILE A 286 -8.48 4.87 10.76
C ILE A 286 -9.51 6.00 10.85
N ASP A 287 -9.08 7.18 11.29
CA ASP A 287 -9.95 8.35 11.47
C ASP A 287 -11.20 8.01 12.31
N CYS A 288 -10.97 7.23 13.38
CA CYS A 288 -12.00 6.69 14.26
C CYS A 288 -12.99 5.68 13.63
N TRP A 289 -12.73 5.14 12.43
CA TRP A 289 -13.55 4.09 11.83
C TRP A 289 -12.86 2.73 11.86
N PRO A 290 -13.53 1.64 12.29
CA PRO A 290 -13.00 0.28 12.10
C PRO A 290 -12.77 -0.02 10.62
N VAL A 291 -11.61 -0.59 10.30
CA VAL A 291 -11.25 -0.93 8.90
C VAL A 291 -11.00 -2.43 8.71
N TYR A 292 -11.29 -2.90 7.50
CA TYR A 292 -11.28 -4.30 7.10
C TYR A 292 -10.49 -4.46 5.81
N TRP A 293 -10.07 -5.68 5.49
CA TRP A 293 -9.60 -6.07 4.17
C TRP A 293 -10.55 -7.13 3.59
N PHE A 294 -10.63 -7.19 2.26
CA PHE A 294 -11.58 -8.06 1.55
C PHE A 294 -10.88 -9.33 1.05
N THR A 295 -11.46 -10.50 1.31
CA THR A 295 -10.85 -11.79 0.89
C THR A 295 -10.87 -12.04 -0.61
N GLY A 296 -11.66 -11.25 -1.36
CA GLY A 296 -11.67 -11.28 -2.83
C GLY A 296 -10.60 -10.41 -3.48
N ASP A 297 -9.85 -9.62 -2.72
CA ASP A 297 -8.63 -8.97 -3.20
C ASP A 297 -7.51 -10.02 -3.21
N LYS A 298 -6.95 -10.27 -4.39
CA LYS A 298 -5.94 -11.32 -4.62
C LYS A 298 -4.56 -10.76 -4.86
N GLN A 299 -4.48 -9.56 -5.43
CA GLN A 299 -3.25 -8.83 -5.64
C GLN A 299 -3.19 -7.60 -4.74
N PRO A 300 -1.99 -7.16 -4.34
CA PRO A 300 -1.83 -5.89 -3.67
C PRO A 300 -2.46 -4.73 -4.42
N GLY A 301 -3.19 -3.89 -3.69
CA GLY A 301 -3.93 -2.78 -4.24
C GLY A 301 -5.22 -3.17 -4.97
N ASP A 302 -5.57 -4.44 -5.10
CA ASP A 302 -6.89 -4.81 -5.62
C ASP A 302 -7.99 -4.03 -4.91
N ILE A 303 -8.96 -3.56 -5.70
CA ILE A 303 -10.08 -2.76 -5.18
C ILE A 303 -11.42 -3.48 -5.34
N ASN A 304 -11.43 -4.82 -5.38
CA ASN A 304 -12.63 -5.61 -5.70
C ASN A 304 -13.73 -5.47 -4.63
N GLY A 305 -13.38 -4.99 -3.44
CA GLY A 305 -14.33 -4.62 -2.39
C GLY A 305 -15.01 -3.24 -2.58
N GLN A 306 -14.52 -2.40 -3.49
CA GLN A 306 -14.99 -1.02 -3.64
C GLN A 306 -16.45 -0.97 -4.08
N GLY A 307 -17.28 -0.26 -3.31
CA GLY A 307 -18.72 -0.11 -3.59
C GLY A 307 -19.54 -1.39 -3.40
N LYS A 308 -18.96 -2.48 -2.86
CA LYS A 308 -19.66 -3.76 -2.75
C LYS A 308 -20.92 -3.60 -1.89
N MET A 309 -22.06 -4.00 -2.45
CA MET A 309 -23.41 -3.81 -1.88
C MET A 309 -23.76 -2.35 -1.53
N GLY A 310 -23.04 -1.36 -2.06
CA GLY A 310 -23.19 0.06 -1.68
C GLY A 310 -22.73 0.40 -0.26
N LEU A 311 -22.04 -0.52 0.42
CA LEU A 311 -21.72 -0.38 1.85
C LEU A 311 -20.23 -0.34 2.16
N TRP A 312 -19.38 -0.88 1.29
CA TRP A 312 -17.95 -1.03 1.52
C TRP A 312 -17.15 -0.10 0.64
N PHE A 313 -16.24 0.68 1.22
CA PHE A 313 -15.49 1.70 0.48
C PHE A 313 -14.03 1.72 0.92
N ALA A 314 -13.12 1.75 -0.05
CA ALA A 314 -11.70 1.90 0.20
C ALA A 314 -11.45 3.21 0.96
N VAL A 315 -10.49 3.19 1.87
CA VAL A 315 -10.13 4.36 2.68
C VAL A 315 -9.04 5.14 1.95
N SER A 316 -9.20 6.47 1.80
CA SER A 316 -8.19 7.35 1.22
C SER A 316 -7.05 7.66 2.19
N ASP A 317 -5.95 8.21 1.69
CA ASP A 317 -4.77 8.63 2.47
C ASP A 317 -5.08 9.61 3.64
N ASN A 318 -6.16 10.38 3.53
CA ASN A 318 -6.68 11.24 4.60
C ASN A 318 -7.68 10.55 5.57
N GLY A 319 -7.83 9.22 5.49
CA GLY A 319 -8.71 8.42 6.35
C GLY A 319 -10.19 8.43 5.99
N LYS A 320 -10.62 9.13 4.93
CA LYS A 320 -12.02 9.21 4.51
C LYS A 320 -12.42 8.05 3.58
N LYS A 321 -13.72 7.84 3.32
CA LYS A 321 -14.13 6.92 2.25
C LYS A 321 -13.77 7.53 0.92
N ASN A 322 -13.29 6.70 0.04
CA ASN A 322 -13.28 6.97 -1.37
C ASN A 322 -14.67 6.68 -1.96
N THR A 323 -15.38 7.72 -2.42
CA THR A 323 -16.69 7.59 -3.09
C THR A 323 -16.59 7.51 -4.61
N LYS A 324 -15.38 7.49 -5.18
CA LYS A 324 -15.22 7.32 -6.62
C LYS A 324 -15.71 5.94 -7.04
N THR A 325 -16.39 5.90 -8.17
CA THR A 325 -16.77 4.66 -8.84
C THR A 325 -15.65 4.25 -9.79
N PRO A 326 -15.06 3.06 -9.65
CA PRO A 326 -14.06 2.57 -10.59
C PRO A 326 -14.63 2.53 -12.02
N SER A 327 -13.94 3.16 -12.96
CA SER A 327 -14.30 3.09 -14.38
C SER A 327 -14.08 1.66 -14.87
N GLY A 328 -15.15 0.87 -15.01
CA GLY A 328 -15.08 -0.48 -15.57
C GLY A 328 -16.10 -1.50 -15.05
N THR A 329 -16.85 -1.22 -13.98
CA THR A 329 -17.99 -2.08 -13.59
C THR A 329 -19.30 -1.40 -13.94
N SER A 330 -19.65 -1.41 -15.22
CA SER A 330 -21.05 -1.25 -15.62
C SER A 330 -21.79 -2.49 -15.12
N SER A 331 -22.43 -2.39 -13.96
CA SER A 331 -23.52 -3.29 -13.63
C SER A 331 -24.62 -3.04 -14.66
N SER A 332 -24.71 -3.91 -15.67
CA SER A 332 -25.89 -4.00 -16.53
C SER A 332 -27.04 -4.53 -15.68
N GLY A 333 -27.62 -3.65 -14.86
CA GLY A 333 -28.97 -3.83 -14.35
C GLY A 333 -29.90 -3.70 -15.54
N ALA A 334 -30.44 -4.83 -15.99
CA ALA A 334 -31.50 -4.87 -16.99
C ALA A 334 -32.70 -4.08 -16.45
N ALA A 335 -32.81 -2.81 -16.84
CA ALA A 335 -34.05 -2.09 -16.81
C ALA A 335 -34.84 -2.54 -18.05
N SER A 336 -35.77 -3.48 -17.84
CA SER A 336 -36.82 -3.80 -18.79
C SER A 336 -37.71 -2.57 -18.98
N GLY A 337 -37.29 -1.68 -19.88
CA GLY A 337 -38.11 -0.60 -20.41
C GLY A 337 -38.87 -1.11 -21.63
N ASN A 338 -40.13 -1.45 -21.43
CA ASN A 338 -41.09 -1.63 -22.52
C ASN A 338 -41.22 -0.30 -23.27
N THR A 339 -40.89 -0.27 -24.56
CA THR A 339 -41.27 0.82 -25.46
C THR A 339 -42.22 0.26 -26.52
N PRO A 340 -43.41 0.84 -26.73
CA PRO A 340 -44.35 0.38 -27.76
C PRO A 340 -43.79 0.69 -29.14
N SER A 341 -43.82 -0.29 -30.03
CA SER A 341 -43.48 -0.11 -31.44
C SER A 341 -44.70 0.44 -32.18
N ASP A 342 -44.63 1.72 -32.57
CA ASP A 342 -45.52 2.32 -33.56
C ASP A 342 -45.29 1.62 -34.92
N THR A 343 -46.32 0.96 -35.42
CA THR A 343 -46.40 0.49 -36.81
C THR A 343 -47.56 1.22 -37.49
N PRO A 344 -47.33 1.94 -38.60
CA PRO A 344 -48.40 2.65 -39.28
C PRO A 344 -49.27 1.69 -40.10
N SER A 345 -50.58 1.89 -39.91
CA SER A 345 -51.70 1.24 -40.57
C SER A 345 -51.72 1.47 -42.08
N SER A 346 -51.93 0.41 -42.84
CA SER A 346 -52.40 0.46 -44.23
C SER A 346 -53.71 -0.32 -44.35
N ASP A 347 -54.74 0.38 -44.84
CA ASP A 347 -56.09 -0.06 -45.16
C ASP A 347 -56.16 -1.40 -45.90
N VAL A 348 -57.24 -2.16 -45.67
CA VAL A 348 -58.28 -2.49 -46.69
C VAL A 348 -59.43 -3.31 -46.04
N THR A 349 -60.63 -2.81 -46.28
CA THR A 349 -61.98 -3.38 -46.14
C THR A 349 -62.15 -4.89 -46.40
N ALA A 350 -62.96 -5.59 -45.58
CA ALA A 350 -64.25 -6.21 -45.96
C ALA A 350 -64.71 -7.32 -44.96
N THR A 351 -65.95 -7.18 -44.51
CA THR A 351 -66.86 -8.18 -43.87
C THR A 351 -67.22 -9.34 -44.84
N PRO A 352 -68.04 -10.39 -44.48
CA PRO A 352 -68.90 -10.60 -43.30
C PRO A 352 -68.98 -12.05 -42.70
N ALA A 353 -69.80 -12.17 -41.64
CA ALA A 353 -70.67 -13.29 -41.20
C ALA A 353 -70.01 -14.62 -40.75
N TYR A 354 -70.39 -15.28 -39.66
CA TYR A 354 -71.69 -15.43 -38.96
C TYR A 354 -71.47 -15.50 -37.44
#